data_AF-A0AAR5PHW6-F1
#
_entry.id   AF-A0AAR5PHW6-F1
#
_cell.length_a   1.000
_cell.length_b   1.000
_cell.length_c   1.000
_cell.angle_alpha   90.00
_cell.angle_beta   90.00
_cell.angle_gamma   90.00
#
_symmetry.space_group_name_H-M   'P 1'
#
loop_
_entity.id
_entity.type
_entity.pdbx_description
1 polymer ?
#
loop_
_entity_poly.entity_id
_entity_poly.type
_entity_poly.pdbx_seq_one_letter_code
_entity_poly.pdbx_strand_id
1 'polypeptide(L)'
;MQRSQLRQPQAGPSRAGSVSQQPLNKPPEKAKQDDRNKDPKKATDKKTIEFSLPALSIVGKKKELDFELIRKKIMRRGNPEGEDKKQLAAILKHLKESKTKIRVQEFVNLVAKFTADNGEIMRKVMEDDLISFRKLVTKVYETMTQDVSDVLVNEQIQATNFYQERNNMFNSKMMWMISEIFQMIPEFDFEKFEKDKTEFLNYICPIPALIERNAEDVELQRRQEAFHRLQWLRIEEERLAEENRRLDARLDYLKNQLDRDNTHASMKSKLIEQRMHDLEDEEQEKQEKLNELEGVLGKNIVRTEAYIRLEEDEAIRMTKPSVKEDTKKTTTRHKESDGWSSRTAAGIEEQAAKRLVDAGRAVTDEKRRMRRREREPDRETTLFGETRDKDYPEMRTMRRLDEKTVQQTTTTIHERRPPRPRKKGACGGGCG
;
A
#
# COMPACT_ATOMS: atom_id res chain seq x y z
N MET A 1 -1.61 -63.06 4.01
CA MET A 1 -0.96 -62.63 5.26
C MET A 1 -0.09 -61.43 4.96
N GLN A 2 -0.54 -60.21 5.27
CA GLN A 2 0.30 -59.01 5.44
C GLN A 2 -0.56 -57.99 6.19
N ARG A 3 -0.20 -57.74 7.46
CA ARG A 3 -0.88 -56.85 8.41
C ARG A 3 -0.24 -55.47 8.29
N SER A 4 -0.94 -54.54 7.66
CA SER A 4 -0.58 -53.12 7.63
C SER A 4 -1.05 -52.48 8.94
N GLN A 5 -0.10 -52.10 9.81
CA GLN A 5 -0.40 -51.43 11.07
C GLN A 5 -0.73 -49.95 10.83
N LEU A 6 -1.95 -49.55 11.17
CA LEU A 6 -2.36 -48.15 11.31
C LEU A 6 -1.70 -47.55 12.57
N ARG A 7 -0.84 -46.55 12.37
CA ARG A 7 -0.38 -45.64 13.44
C ARG A 7 -1.49 -44.62 13.73
N GLN A 8 -2.01 -44.63 14.96
CA GLN A 8 -2.80 -43.53 15.51
C GLN A 8 -1.86 -42.42 16.02
N PRO A 9 -2.14 -41.13 15.77
CA PRO A 9 -1.48 -40.04 16.48
C PRO A 9 -2.08 -39.86 17.88
N GLN A 10 -1.20 -39.81 18.89
CA GLN A 10 -1.55 -39.53 20.28
C GLN A 10 -1.98 -38.08 20.46
N ALA A 11 -3.12 -37.88 21.13
CA ALA A 11 -3.58 -36.59 21.62
C ALA A 11 -2.70 -36.14 22.79
N GLY A 12 -2.08 -34.96 22.66
CA GLY A 12 -1.36 -34.29 23.75
C GLY A 12 -2.33 -33.69 24.78
N PRO A 13 -1.95 -33.59 26.06
CA PRO A 13 -2.83 -33.10 27.12
C PRO A 13 -3.00 -31.58 27.07
N SER A 14 -4.28 -31.16 27.06
CA SER A 14 -4.74 -29.79 27.27
C SER A 14 -4.29 -29.25 28.62
N ARG A 15 -3.48 -28.19 28.59
CA ARG A 15 -3.07 -27.44 29.78
C ARG A 15 -4.18 -26.48 30.19
N ALA A 16 -4.88 -26.81 31.27
CA ALA A 16 -5.83 -25.94 31.94
C ALA A 16 -5.12 -24.72 32.52
N GLY A 17 -5.47 -23.53 32.03
CA GLY A 17 -5.12 -22.24 32.61
C GLY A 17 -6.33 -21.64 33.32
N SER A 18 -6.25 -21.61 34.64
CA SER A 18 -7.15 -20.97 35.61
C SER A 18 -7.43 -19.51 35.26
N VAL A 19 -8.70 -19.11 35.17
CA VAL A 19 -9.46 -18.37 36.21
C VAL A 19 -8.72 -17.15 36.74
N SER A 20 -9.13 -15.97 36.27
CA SER A 20 -9.16 -14.73 37.05
C SER A 20 -10.37 -13.94 36.61
N GLN A 21 -11.49 -14.16 37.30
CA GLN A 21 -12.68 -13.32 37.22
C GLN A 21 -12.53 -12.22 38.27
N GLN A 22 -12.53 -10.96 37.86
CA GLN A 22 -12.86 -9.82 38.72
C GLN A 22 -14.28 -9.36 38.40
N PRO A 23 -15.15 -9.17 39.40
CA PRO A 23 -16.46 -8.59 39.18
C PRO A 23 -16.40 -7.07 39.34
N LEU A 24 -16.94 -6.33 38.37
CA LEU A 24 -17.23 -4.90 38.51
C LEU A 24 -18.70 -4.65 38.15
N ASN A 25 -19.53 -4.78 39.17
CA ASN A 25 -20.90 -4.28 39.21
C ASN A 25 -20.89 -2.77 39.36
N LYS A 26 -21.43 -2.03 38.37
CA LYS A 26 -22.10 -0.74 38.58
C LYS A 26 -23.28 -0.61 37.60
N PRO A 27 -24.49 -0.25 38.08
CA PRO A 27 -25.65 -0.04 37.22
C PRO A 27 -25.65 1.36 36.58
N PRO A 28 -26.34 1.54 35.43
CA PRO A 28 -26.47 2.84 34.77
C PRO A 28 -27.67 3.65 35.31
N GLU A 29 -27.43 4.95 35.51
CA GLU A 29 -28.46 5.95 35.82
C GLU A 29 -28.96 6.62 34.53
N LYS A 30 -30.20 7.10 34.61
CA LYS A 30 -31.15 7.33 33.51
C LYS A 30 -30.88 8.58 32.65
N ALA A 31 -31.23 8.42 31.37
CA ALA A 31 -32.02 9.31 30.51
C ALA A 31 -31.67 10.82 30.40
N LYS A 32 -31.30 11.24 29.18
CA LYS A 32 -31.96 12.36 28.50
C LYS A 32 -32.16 12.05 27.02
N GLN A 33 -33.44 12.11 26.62
CA GLN A 33 -33.90 12.31 25.25
C GLN A 33 -33.28 13.58 24.66
N ASP A 34 -32.87 13.52 23.40
CA ASP A 34 -33.12 14.60 22.46
C ASP A 34 -33.24 14.04 21.04
N ASP A 35 -34.43 14.25 20.49
CA ASP A 35 -34.79 14.02 19.10
C ASP A 35 -33.95 14.90 18.17
N ARG A 36 -33.44 14.30 17.08
CA ARG A 36 -33.52 14.91 15.74
C ARG A 36 -33.10 13.93 14.63
N ASN A 37 -34.12 13.49 13.92
CA ASN A 37 -34.12 13.07 12.52
C ASN A 37 -32.98 13.66 11.67
N LYS A 38 -32.23 12.79 10.98
CA LYS A 38 -31.72 13.03 9.63
C LYS A 38 -31.40 11.71 8.92
N ASP A 39 -31.87 11.64 7.68
CA ASP A 39 -31.98 10.49 6.80
C ASP A 39 -30.69 9.70 6.52
N PRO A 40 -30.80 8.40 6.17
CA PRO A 40 -29.66 7.58 5.78
C PRO A 40 -29.47 7.64 4.27
N LYS A 41 -28.41 8.28 3.78
CA LYS A 41 -27.98 8.11 2.38
C LYS A 41 -26.45 8.04 2.24
N LYS A 42 -26.07 7.05 1.42
CA LYS A 42 -24.80 6.79 0.75
C LYS A 42 -23.77 5.99 1.55
N ALA A 43 -23.85 4.69 1.34
CA ALA A 43 -22.70 3.79 1.28
C ALA A 43 -21.57 4.46 0.49
N THR A 44 -20.44 4.66 1.16
CA THR A 44 -19.20 5.11 0.53
C THR A 44 -18.55 3.92 -0.13
N ASP A 45 -18.44 4.01 -1.46
CA ASP A 45 -17.68 3.08 -2.28
C ASP A 45 -16.25 2.92 -1.75
N LYS A 46 -15.82 1.65 -1.66
CA LYS A 46 -14.45 1.25 -1.38
C LYS A 46 -13.56 1.78 -2.49
N LYS A 47 -12.88 2.90 -2.25
CA LYS A 47 -11.76 3.33 -3.07
C LYS A 47 -10.63 2.34 -2.85
N THR A 48 -10.31 1.57 -3.88
CA THR A 48 -9.02 0.89 -4.01
C THR A 48 -7.94 1.96 -3.93
N ILE A 49 -7.26 2.02 -2.78
CA ILE A 49 -6.08 2.85 -2.59
C ILE A 49 -4.97 2.15 -3.37
N GLU A 50 -4.72 2.60 -4.59
CA GLU A 50 -3.48 2.25 -5.29
C GLU A 50 -2.32 2.70 -4.41
N PHE A 51 -1.61 1.73 -3.85
CA PHE A 51 -0.46 1.92 -3.00
C PHE A 51 0.72 2.40 -3.85
N SER A 52 0.80 3.70 -4.13
CA SER A 52 2.01 4.31 -4.66
C SER A 52 2.97 4.55 -3.50
N LEU A 53 4.00 3.71 -3.38
CA LEU A 53 5.13 3.99 -2.49
C LEU A 53 5.64 5.41 -2.80
N PRO A 54 5.78 6.30 -1.79
CA PRO A 54 6.44 7.58 -2.02
C PRO A 54 7.87 7.26 -2.49
N ALA A 55 8.23 7.75 -3.68
CA ALA A 55 9.56 7.55 -4.24
C ALA A 55 10.60 7.91 -3.19
N LEU A 56 11.37 6.91 -2.74
CA LEU A 56 12.46 7.06 -1.77
C LEU A 56 13.65 7.87 -2.34
N SER A 57 13.47 8.59 -3.45
CA SER A 57 14.39 9.62 -3.88
C SER A 57 13.97 10.96 -3.26
N ILE A 58 14.26 11.10 -1.96
CA ILE A 58 14.64 12.43 -1.46
C ILE A 58 15.96 12.73 -2.16
N VAL A 59 15.89 13.20 -3.41
CA VAL A 59 16.96 13.97 -4.03
C VAL A 59 17.00 15.24 -3.20
N GLY A 60 17.71 15.17 -2.08
CA GLY A 60 18.06 16.33 -1.29
C GLY A 60 18.64 17.31 -2.29
N LYS A 61 17.97 18.45 -2.48
CA LYS A 61 18.45 19.53 -3.34
C LYS A 61 19.89 19.74 -2.90
N LYS A 62 20.86 19.31 -3.71
CA LYS A 62 22.26 19.59 -3.49
C LYS A 62 22.31 21.11 -3.47
N LYS A 63 22.40 21.70 -2.28
CA LYS A 63 22.85 23.08 -2.19
C LYS A 63 24.22 23.01 -2.82
N GLU A 64 24.34 23.50 -4.04
CA GLU A 64 25.61 23.76 -4.68
C GLU A 64 26.34 24.73 -3.74
N LEU A 65 27.10 24.14 -2.83
CA LEU A 65 28.08 24.85 -2.04
C LEU A 65 29.07 25.34 -3.07
N ASP A 66 29.01 26.63 -3.35
CA ASP A 66 29.86 27.29 -4.32
C ASP A 66 31.31 27.21 -3.81
N PHE A 67 31.97 26.11 -4.18
CA PHE A 67 33.29 25.74 -3.67
C PHE A 67 34.32 26.81 -4.04
N GLU A 68 34.07 27.59 -5.10
CA GLU A 68 34.93 28.72 -5.48
C GLU A 68 34.79 29.90 -4.52
N LEU A 69 33.58 30.24 -4.06
CA LEU A 69 33.38 31.28 -3.05
C LEU A 69 33.97 30.91 -1.69
N ILE A 70 33.88 29.62 -1.32
CA ILE A 70 34.51 29.09 -0.10
C ILE A 70 36.03 29.10 -0.24
N ARG A 71 36.57 28.64 -1.38
CA ARG A 71 38.02 28.61 -1.66
C ARG A 71 38.61 30.02 -1.77
N LYS A 72 37.87 31.00 -2.29
CA LYS A 72 38.28 32.41 -2.38
C LYS A 72 38.21 33.14 -1.03
N LYS A 73 37.28 32.75 -0.14
CA LYS A 73 37.28 33.18 1.27
C LYS A 73 38.41 32.54 2.09
N ILE A 74 38.80 31.30 1.77
CA ILE A 74 39.91 30.60 2.43
C ILE A 74 41.27 31.09 1.92
N MET A 75 41.45 31.35 0.62
CA MET A 75 42.72 31.79 0.05
C MET A 75 43.04 33.27 0.29
N ARG A 76 42.06 34.13 0.57
CA ARG A 76 42.32 35.54 0.94
C ARG A 76 42.75 35.74 2.39
N ARG A 77 42.71 34.69 3.22
CA ARG A 77 43.40 34.64 4.51
C ARG A 77 44.72 33.91 4.30
N GLY A 78 45.76 34.66 3.94
CA GLY A 78 47.13 34.17 4.17
C GLY A 78 47.21 33.68 5.60
N ASN A 79 47.63 32.41 5.77
CA ASN A 79 47.74 31.65 7.02
C ASN A 79 47.24 32.40 8.27
N PRO A 80 46.04 32.12 8.81
CA PRO A 80 45.71 32.63 10.13
C PRO A 80 46.83 32.18 11.09
N GLU A 81 47.46 33.15 11.76
CA GLU A 81 48.52 32.89 12.73
C GLU A 81 48.00 31.88 13.77
N GLY A 82 48.52 30.64 13.75
CA GLY A 82 48.15 29.61 14.73
C GLY A 82 47.85 28.20 14.18
N GLU A 83 47.78 27.97 12.87
CA GLU A 83 47.55 26.60 12.34
C GLU A 83 48.84 25.82 12.07
N ASP A 84 49.16 24.86 12.95
CA ASP A 84 50.29 23.94 12.80
C ASP A 84 49.97 22.80 11.82
N LYS A 85 49.96 23.13 10.51
CA LYS A 85 49.68 22.19 9.41
C LYS A 85 50.56 20.93 9.43
N LYS A 86 51.80 21.03 9.91
CA LYS A 86 52.74 19.89 10.02
C LYS A 86 52.30 18.90 11.11
N GLN A 87 51.77 19.40 12.23
CA GLN A 87 51.33 18.55 13.34
C GLN A 87 49.98 17.90 13.03
N LEU A 88 49.07 18.63 12.37
CA LEU A 88 47.83 18.06 11.82
C LEU A 88 48.12 16.90 10.83
N ALA A 89 49.08 17.09 9.92
CA ALA A 89 49.48 16.04 8.98
C ALA A 89 50.08 14.82 9.70
N ALA A 90 50.87 15.03 10.76
CA ALA A 90 51.44 13.95 11.57
C ALA A 90 50.36 13.15 12.32
N ILE A 91 49.36 13.83 12.90
CA ILE A 91 48.22 13.20 13.59
C ILE A 91 47.38 12.38 12.60
N LEU A 92 47.09 12.93 11.42
CA LEU A 92 46.34 12.22 10.38
C LEU A 92 47.11 11.00 9.84
N LYS A 93 48.43 11.10 9.71
CA LYS A 93 49.28 9.98 9.32
C LYS A 93 49.29 8.89 10.40
N HIS A 94 49.46 9.27 11.67
CA HIS A 94 49.38 8.35 12.80
C HIS A 94 48.01 7.65 12.90
N LEU A 95 46.90 8.36 12.68
CA LEU A 95 45.55 7.78 12.66
C LEU A 95 45.34 6.78 11.52
N LYS A 96 45.92 7.05 10.33
CA LYS A 96 45.87 6.13 9.19
C LYS A 96 46.71 4.87 9.44
N GLU A 97 47.85 5.02 10.08
CA GLU A 97 48.79 3.93 10.37
C GLU A 97 48.33 3.08 11.57
N SER A 98 47.73 3.69 12.59
CA SER A 98 47.41 3.00 13.84
C SER A 98 46.19 2.07 13.75
N LYS A 99 45.35 2.13 12.69
CA LYS A 99 44.10 1.35 12.49
C LYS A 99 43.13 1.32 13.68
N THR A 100 43.42 2.04 14.75
CA THR A 100 42.64 2.10 15.98
C THR A 100 41.36 2.88 15.71
N LYS A 101 40.21 2.29 16.07
CA LYS A 101 38.90 2.96 15.96
C LYS A 101 38.81 4.02 17.05
N ILE A 102 39.13 5.26 16.72
CA ILE A 102 39.01 6.43 17.61
C ILE A 102 37.58 6.98 17.51
N ARG A 103 36.99 7.43 18.62
CA ARG A 103 35.66 8.06 18.60
C ARG A 103 35.75 9.45 17.97
N VAL A 104 34.69 9.90 17.30
CA VAL A 104 34.67 11.22 16.63
C VAL A 104 34.94 12.36 17.62
N GLN A 105 34.47 12.24 18.87
CA GLN A 105 34.74 13.21 19.94
C GLN A 105 36.23 13.29 20.32
N GLU A 106 36.91 12.14 20.37
CA GLU A 106 38.36 12.06 20.67
C GLU A 106 39.17 12.63 19.50
N PHE A 107 38.73 12.37 18.26
CA PHE A 107 39.32 12.95 17.06
C PHE A 107 39.21 14.48 17.03
N VAL A 108 38.03 15.03 17.34
CA VAL A 108 37.85 16.49 17.42
C VAL A 108 38.70 17.10 18.52
N ASN A 109 38.81 16.46 19.68
CA ASN A 109 39.66 16.97 20.77
C ASN A 109 41.17 16.93 20.43
N LEU A 110 41.60 15.97 19.60
CA LEU A 110 42.98 15.88 19.11
C LEU A 110 43.29 16.96 18.06
N VAL A 111 42.35 17.21 17.14
CA VAL A 111 42.50 18.19 16.06
C VAL A 111 42.32 19.63 16.55
N ALA A 112 41.40 19.84 17.50
CA ALA A 112 41.03 21.14 18.04
C ALA A 112 42.23 21.97 18.53
N LYS A 113 43.24 21.34 19.13
CA LYS A 113 44.44 22.05 19.64
C LYS A 113 45.29 22.68 18.54
N PHE A 114 45.11 22.26 17.29
CA PHE A 114 45.95 22.63 16.16
C PHE A 114 45.18 23.39 15.07
N THR A 115 43.89 23.68 15.28
CA THR A 115 43.09 24.52 14.39
C THR A 115 42.90 25.92 14.98
N ALA A 116 42.84 26.94 14.13
CA ALA A 116 42.76 28.34 14.57
C ALA A 116 41.46 28.66 15.34
N ASP A 117 40.42 27.86 15.17
CA ASP A 117 39.11 27.99 15.80
C ASP A 117 38.94 27.10 17.04
N ASN A 118 40.03 26.48 17.53
CA ASN A 118 39.98 25.49 18.62
C ASN A 118 38.98 24.34 18.37
N GLY A 119 38.68 24.02 17.11
CA GLY A 119 37.73 22.99 16.68
C GLY A 119 36.26 23.39 16.83
N GLU A 120 35.94 24.68 17.02
CA GLU A 120 34.56 25.16 17.16
C GLU A 120 33.69 24.85 15.93
N ILE A 121 34.21 25.02 14.71
CA ILE A 121 33.47 24.74 13.48
C ILE A 121 33.20 23.24 13.36
N MET A 122 34.19 22.39 13.67
CA MET A 122 33.99 20.93 13.67
C MET A 122 32.94 20.49 14.68
N ARG A 123 32.92 21.10 15.88
CA ARG A 123 31.89 20.82 16.89
C ARG A 123 30.49 21.22 16.41
N LYS A 124 30.34 22.37 15.76
CA LYS A 124 29.06 22.82 15.18
C LYS A 124 28.56 21.88 14.09
N VAL A 125 29.42 21.47 13.15
CA VAL A 125 29.06 20.52 12.09
C VAL A 125 28.62 19.17 12.69
N MET A 126 29.33 18.68 13.71
CA MET A 126 28.92 17.46 14.42
C MET A 126 27.57 17.61 15.13
N GLU A 127 27.31 18.75 15.74
CA GLU A 127 26.03 19.01 16.41
C GLU A 127 24.88 19.05 15.39
N ASP A 128 25.08 19.71 14.25
CA ASP A 128 24.12 19.74 13.13
C ASP A 128 23.86 18.34 12.56
N ASP A 129 24.90 17.51 12.41
CA ASP A 129 24.79 16.12 11.97
C ASP A 129 24.04 15.27 13.00
N LEU A 130 24.33 15.44 14.29
CA LEU A 130 23.61 14.75 15.37
C LEU A 130 22.14 15.16 15.43
N ILE A 131 21.81 16.44 15.24
CA ILE A 131 20.43 16.92 15.15
C ILE A 131 19.74 16.32 13.93
N SER A 132 20.42 16.30 12.78
CA SER A 132 19.89 15.72 11.54
C SER A 132 19.64 14.21 11.68
N PHE A 133 20.58 13.50 12.30
CA PHE A 133 20.44 12.08 12.62
C PHE A 133 19.28 11.83 13.58
N ARG A 134 19.15 12.62 14.65
CA ARG A 134 18.01 12.51 15.59
C ARG A 134 16.68 12.73 14.87
N LYS A 135 16.56 13.75 14.01
CA LYS A 135 15.35 13.98 13.21
C LYS A 135 15.04 12.81 12.28
N LEU A 136 16.07 12.25 11.64
CA LEU A 136 15.91 11.09 10.78
C LEU A 136 15.43 9.87 11.58
N VAL A 137 16.04 9.60 12.73
CA VAL A 137 15.65 8.50 13.63
C VAL A 137 14.21 8.69 14.11
N THR A 138 13.84 9.88 14.61
CA THR A 138 12.47 10.17 15.02
C THR A 138 11.48 9.94 13.89
N LYS A 139 11.79 10.41 12.67
CA LYS A 139 10.94 10.20 11.50
C LYS A 139 10.79 8.71 11.14
N VAL A 140 11.88 7.95 11.17
CA VAL A 140 11.86 6.49 10.90
C VAL A 140 11.03 5.76 11.96
N TYR A 141 11.18 6.12 13.24
CA TYR A 141 10.37 5.54 14.32
C TYR A 141 8.89 5.93 14.21
N GLU A 142 8.57 7.17 13.87
CA GLU A 142 7.20 7.61 13.62
C GLU A 142 6.57 6.82 12.47
N THR A 143 7.26 6.69 11.34
CA THR A 143 6.76 5.91 10.20
C THR A 143 6.59 4.43 10.56
N MET A 144 7.56 3.83 11.24
CA MET A 144 7.47 2.42 11.64
C MET A 144 6.33 2.21 12.65
N THR A 145 6.13 3.13 13.59
CA THR A 145 5.05 3.06 14.58
C THR A 145 3.69 3.22 13.90
N GLN A 146 3.60 4.11 12.92
CA GLN A 146 2.39 4.27 12.11
C GLN A 146 2.09 3.01 11.29
N ASP A 147 3.08 2.43 10.62
CA ASP A 147 2.90 1.20 9.83
C ASP A 147 2.45 0.03 10.72
N VAL A 148 3.07 -0.14 11.89
CA VAL A 148 2.65 -1.17 12.87
C VAL A 148 1.24 -0.88 13.39
N SER A 149 0.91 0.38 13.67
CA SER A 149 -0.43 0.77 14.10
C SER A 149 -1.47 0.47 13.04
N ASP A 150 -1.20 0.75 11.76
CA ASP A 150 -2.12 0.51 10.65
C ASP A 150 -2.35 -0.99 10.43
N VAL A 151 -1.30 -1.82 10.57
CA VAL A 151 -1.43 -3.29 10.54
C VAL A 151 -2.31 -3.78 11.68
N LEU A 152 -2.08 -3.32 12.91
CA LEU A 152 -2.87 -3.73 14.08
C LEU A 152 -4.33 -3.30 13.97
N VAL A 153 -4.60 -2.08 13.50
CA VAL A 153 -5.97 -1.60 13.27
C VAL A 153 -6.67 -2.45 12.21
N ASN A 154 -5.98 -2.79 11.12
CA ASN A 154 -6.53 -3.66 10.08
C ASN A 154 -6.84 -5.08 10.60
N GLU A 155 -5.95 -5.67 11.39
CA GLU A 155 -6.19 -6.97 12.04
C GLU A 155 -7.38 -6.90 13.01
N GLN A 156 -7.49 -5.84 13.80
CA GLN A 156 -8.62 -5.63 14.71
C GLN A 156 -9.95 -5.49 13.94
N ILE A 157 -9.96 -4.76 12.82
CA ILE A 157 -11.14 -4.64 11.96
C ILE A 157 -11.52 -6.01 11.38
N GLN A 158 -10.56 -6.78 10.88
CA GLN A 158 -10.81 -8.13 10.35
C GLN A 158 -11.38 -9.07 11.42
N ALA A 159 -10.80 -9.07 12.62
CA ALA A 159 -11.29 -9.86 13.73
C ALA A 159 -12.72 -9.45 14.14
N THR A 160 -12.98 -8.15 14.23
CA THR A 160 -14.31 -7.62 14.57
C THR A 160 -15.36 -8.02 13.53
N ASN A 161 -15.03 -7.87 12.25
CA ASN A 161 -15.92 -8.27 11.15
C ASN A 161 -16.21 -9.78 11.19
N PHE A 162 -15.18 -10.61 11.41
CA PHE A 162 -15.33 -12.06 11.54
C PHE A 162 -16.30 -12.44 12.68
N TYR A 163 -16.16 -11.83 13.86
CA TYR A 163 -17.07 -12.09 14.97
C TYR A 163 -18.48 -11.57 14.70
N GLN A 164 -18.63 -10.43 14.04
CA GLN A 164 -19.95 -9.90 13.65
C GLN A 164 -20.66 -10.82 12.65
N GLU A 165 -19.97 -11.27 11.60
CA GLU A 165 -20.52 -12.22 10.62
C GLU A 165 -20.97 -13.52 11.30
N ARG A 166 -20.12 -14.08 12.16
CA ARG A 166 -20.43 -15.31 12.90
C ARG A 166 -21.61 -15.11 13.86
N ASN A 167 -21.68 -13.97 14.56
CA ASN A 167 -22.81 -13.64 15.42
C ASN A 167 -24.11 -13.47 14.62
N ASN A 168 -24.05 -12.81 13.45
CA ASN A 168 -25.20 -12.67 12.56
C ASN A 168 -25.70 -14.01 12.02
N MET A 169 -24.80 -14.94 11.71
CA MET A 169 -25.17 -16.30 11.34
C MET A 169 -25.85 -17.05 12.49
N PHE A 170 -25.31 -16.96 13.71
CA PHE A 170 -25.94 -17.61 14.87
C PHE A 170 -27.31 -17.01 15.19
N ASN A 171 -27.44 -15.68 15.14
CA ASN A 171 -28.72 -15.02 15.35
C ASN A 171 -29.74 -15.41 14.28
N SER A 172 -29.34 -15.44 13.00
CA SER A 172 -30.19 -15.91 11.91
C SER A 172 -30.65 -17.36 12.13
N LYS A 173 -29.72 -18.25 12.50
CA LYS A 173 -30.03 -19.65 12.78
C LYS A 173 -30.94 -19.81 14.00
N MET A 174 -30.70 -19.03 15.05
CA MET A 174 -31.53 -19.01 16.26
C MET A 174 -32.95 -18.54 15.94
N MET A 175 -33.10 -17.42 15.22
CA MET A 175 -34.42 -16.91 14.81
C MET A 175 -35.15 -17.89 13.90
N TRP A 176 -34.44 -18.57 13.00
CA TRP A 176 -35.01 -19.64 12.19
C TRP A 176 -35.50 -20.81 13.05
N MET A 177 -34.70 -21.29 14.01
CA MET A 177 -35.13 -22.36 14.93
C MET A 177 -36.32 -21.93 15.80
N ILE A 178 -36.34 -20.69 16.28
CA ILE A 178 -37.48 -20.14 17.04
C ILE A 178 -38.74 -20.13 16.16
N SER A 179 -38.63 -19.66 14.92
CA SER A 179 -39.73 -19.68 13.96
C SER A 179 -40.21 -21.11 13.69
N GLU A 180 -39.30 -22.07 13.54
CA GLU A 180 -39.63 -23.48 13.33
C GLU A 180 -40.38 -24.08 14.53
N ILE A 181 -39.95 -23.76 15.76
CA ILE A 181 -40.63 -24.17 16.99
C ILE A 181 -42.05 -23.60 17.02
N PHE A 182 -42.23 -22.31 16.73
CA PHE A 182 -43.57 -21.70 16.70
C PHE A 182 -44.45 -22.21 15.56
N GLN A 183 -43.88 -22.66 14.45
CA GLN A 183 -44.64 -23.32 13.38
C GLN A 183 -45.15 -24.69 13.82
N MET A 184 -44.33 -25.48 14.52
CA MET A 184 -44.75 -26.78 15.03
C MET A 184 -45.66 -26.68 16.26
N ILE A 185 -45.39 -25.72 17.14
CA ILE A 185 -46.06 -25.52 18.42
C ILE A 185 -46.27 -24.01 18.63
N PRO A 186 -47.41 -23.45 18.18
CA PRO A 186 -47.68 -22.01 18.28
C PRO A 186 -47.77 -21.50 19.72
N GLU A 187 -48.14 -22.36 20.68
CA GLU A 187 -48.30 -22.03 22.10
C GLU A 187 -47.01 -22.24 22.92
N PHE A 188 -45.86 -22.41 22.25
CA PHE A 188 -44.59 -22.66 22.92
C PHE A 188 -44.14 -21.43 23.73
N ASP A 189 -43.80 -21.65 25.00
CA ASP A 189 -43.41 -20.62 25.96
C ASP A 189 -42.01 -20.93 26.50
N PHE A 190 -41.03 -20.12 26.08
CA PHE A 190 -39.63 -20.30 26.45
C PHE A 190 -39.38 -20.15 27.95
N GLU A 191 -40.11 -19.27 28.64
CA GLU A 191 -39.90 -19.04 30.07
C GLU A 191 -40.41 -20.23 30.90
N LYS A 192 -41.52 -20.84 30.49
CA LYS A 192 -42.03 -22.07 31.13
C LYS A 192 -41.13 -23.26 30.84
N PHE A 193 -40.62 -23.38 29.62
CA PHE A 193 -39.67 -24.43 29.25
C PHE A 193 -38.37 -24.36 30.04
N GLU A 194 -37.84 -23.16 30.30
CA GLU A 194 -36.61 -22.99 31.09
C GLU A 194 -36.80 -23.36 32.56
N LYS A 195 -37.99 -23.09 33.13
CA LYS A 195 -38.32 -23.43 34.53
C LYS A 195 -38.56 -24.93 34.71
N ASP A 196 -39.46 -25.53 33.93
CA ASP A 196 -39.95 -26.91 34.14
C ASP A 196 -39.91 -27.74 32.85
N LYS A 197 -38.70 -27.98 32.35
CA LYS A 197 -38.44 -28.63 31.05
C LYS A 197 -39.19 -29.95 30.84
N THR A 198 -39.21 -30.83 31.84
CA THR A 198 -39.78 -32.18 31.71
C THR A 198 -41.30 -32.18 31.74
N GLU A 199 -41.92 -31.38 32.61
CA GLU A 199 -43.39 -31.29 32.69
C GLU A 199 -43.96 -30.56 31.47
N PHE A 200 -43.30 -29.48 31.05
CA PHE A 200 -43.71 -28.71 29.89
C PHE A 200 -43.66 -29.52 28.58
N LEU A 201 -42.58 -30.30 28.37
CA LEU A 201 -42.47 -31.18 27.21
C LEU A 201 -43.53 -32.29 27.22
N ASN A 202 -43.80 -32.89 28.39
CA ASN A 202 -44.83 -33.92 28.52
C ASN A 202 -46.25 -33.38 28.28
N TYR A 203 -46.50 -32.12 28.63
CA TYR A 203 -47.78 -31.45 28.39
C TYR A 203 -48.00 -31.17 26.89
N ILE A 204 -46.99 -30.62 26.21
CA ILE A 204 -47.08 -30.22 24.80
C ILE A 204 -46.96 -31.41 23.84
N CYS A 205 -46.10 -32.37 24.17
CA CYS A 205 -45.84 -33.55 23.36
C CYS A 205 -45.91 -34.79 24.26
N PRO A 206 -47.11 -35.26 24.61
CA PRO A 206 -47.25 -36.49 25.40
C PRO A 206 -46.61 -37.64 24.61
N ILE A 207 -45.49 -38.15 25.12
CA ILE A 207 -44.79 -39.27 24.52
C ILE A 207 -45.75 -40.45 24.56
N PRO A 208 -46.19 -40.99 23.42
CA PRO A 208 -47.11 -42.11 23.41
C PRO A 208 -46.47 -43.26 24.18
N ALA A 209 -47.20 -43.82 25.15
CA ALA A 209 -46.76 -45.00 25.89
C ALA A 209 -46.27 -46.04 24.88
N LEU A 210 -45.05 -46.56 25.09
CA LEU A 210 -44.34 -47.47 24.19
C LEU A 210 -45.28 -48.53 23.63
N ILE A 211 -45.77 -48.31 22.41
CA ILE A 211 -46.43 -49.35 21.63
C ILE A 211 -45.34 -50.38 21.39
N GLU A 212 -45.50 -51.61 21.88
CA GLU A 212 -44.61 -52.73 21.60
C GLU A 212 -44.53 -52.89 20.07
N ARG A 213 -43.51 -52.31 19.46
CA ARG A 213 -43.28 -52.41 18.01
C ARG A 213 -42.78 -53.82 17.73
N ASN A 214 -43.44 -54.51 16.80
CA ASN A 214 -42.97 -55.79 16.30
C ASN A 214 -41.52 -55.65 15.82
N ALA A 215 -40.68 -56.64 16.15
CA ALA A 215 -39.25 -56.62 15.80
C ALA A 215 -39.00 -56.43 14.30
N GLU A 216 -39.89 -56.97 13.46
CA GLU A 216 -39.84 -56.82 12.00
C GLU A 216 -40.06 -55.36 11.54
N ASP A 217 -40.99 -54.64 12.17
CA ASP A 217 -41.26 -53.23 11.85
C ASP A 217 -40.08 -52.35 12.25
N VAL A 218 -39.42 -52.66 13.37
CA VAL A 218 -38.20 -51.96 13.82
C VAL A 218 -37.05 -52.18 12.83
N GLU A 219 -36.88 -53.40 12.32
CA GLU A 219 -35.83 -53.69 11.34
C GLU A 219 -36.11 -53.04 9.97
N LEU A 220 -37.38 -53.04 9.54
CA LEU A 220 -37.81 -52.34 8.32
C LEU A 220 -37.58 -50.83 8.44
N GLN A 221 -37.91 -50.24 9.59
CA GLN A 221 -37.67 -48.83 9.87
C GLN A 221 -36.17 -48.50 9.86
N ARG A 222 -35.31 -49.34 10.47
CA ARG A 222 -33.85 -49.17 10.40
C ARG A 222 -33.32 -49.22 8.97
N ARG A 223 -33.85 -50.11 8.12
CA ARG A 223 -33.46 -50.17 6.69
C ARG A 223 -33.88 -48.91 5.93
N GLN A 224 -35.08 -48.39 6.20
CA GLN A 224 -35.53 -47.12 5.62
C GLN A 224 -34.67 -45.95 6.07
N GLU A 225 -34.38 -45.84 7.37
CA GLU A 225 -33.48 -44.81 7.90
C GLU A 225 -32.08 -44.89 7.29
N ALA A 226 -31.51 -46.09 7.17
CA ALA A 226 -30.22 -46.30 6.52
C ALA A 226 -30.25 -45.89 5.04
N PHE A 227 -31.33 -46.22 4.32
CA PHE A 227 -31.51 -45.82 2.93
C PHE A 227 -31.61 -44.30 2.79
N HIS A 228 -32.39 -43.62 3.63
CA HIS A 228 -32.50 -42.16 3.62
C HIS A 228 -31.18 -41.48 3.96
N ARG A 229 -30.43 -42.00 4.94
CA ARG A 229 -29.09 -41.50 5.26
C ARG A 229 -28.14 -41.66 4.08
N LEU A 230 -28.17 -42.80 3.38
CA LEU A 230 -27.35 -43.01 2.20
C LEU A 230 -27.72 -42.06 1.06
N GLN A 231 -29.01 -41.84 0.82
CA GLN A 231 -29.48 -40.87 -0.18
C GLN A 231 -29.04 -39.45 0.16
N TRP A 232 -29.19 -39.06 1.43
CA TRP A 232 -28.72 -37.75 1.90
C TRP A 232 -27.20 -37.59 1.70
N LEU A 233 -26.41 -38.61 2.03
CA LEU A 233 -24.95 -38.58 1.82
C LEU A 233 -24.57 -38.42 0.34
N ARG A 234 -25.31 -39.06 -0.58
CA ARG A 234 -25.07 -38.90 -2.03
C ARG A 234 -25.38 -37.49 -2.51
N ILE A 235 -26.50 -36.92 -2.07
CA ILE A 235 -26.87 -35.55 -2.40
C ILE A 235 -25.83 -34.57 -1.85
N GLU A 236 -25.34 -34.81 -0.63
CA GLU A 236 -24.30 -33.98 -0.01
C GLU A 236 -22.95 -34.13 -0.72
N GLU A 237 -22.58 -35.33 -1.17
CA GLU A 237 -21.40 -35.58 -2.00
C GLU A 237 -21.48 -34.80 -3.32
N GLU A 238 -22.61 -34.85 -4.02
CA GLU A 238 -22.85 -34.08 -5.24
C GLU A 238 -22.80 -32.57 -4.99
N ARG A 239 -23.38 -32.09 -3.87
CA ARG A 239 -23.34 -30.67 -3.47
C ARG A 239 -21.90 -30.20 -3.26
N LEU A 240 -21.10 -30.99 -2.54
CA LEU A 240 -19.69 -30.67 -2.27
C LEU A 240 -18.84 -30.74 -3.55
N ALA A 241 -19.11 -31.70 -4.43
CA ALA A 241 -18.43 -31.79 -5.72
C ALA A 241 -18.72 -30.55 -6.60
N GLU A 242 -19.95 -30.07 -6.61
CA GLU A 242 -20.33 -28.85 -7.32
C GLU A 242 -19.72 -27.59 -6.69
N GLU A 243 -19.64 -27.52 -5.36
CA GLU A 243 -18.95 -26.44 -4.66
C GLU A 243 -17.45 -26.42 -4.97
N ASN A 244 -16.79 -27.59 -4.99
CA ASN A 244 -15.39 -27.71 -5.42
C ASN A 244 -15.20 -27.24 -6.86
N ARG A 245 -16.06 -27.64 -7.81
CA ARG A 245 -15.99 -27.15 -9.20
C ARG A 245 -16.11 -25.63 -9.29
N ARG A 246 -16.98 -25.01 -8.48
CA ARG A 246 -17.11 -23.55 -8.42
C ARG A 246 -15.85 -22.88 -7.87
N LEU A 247 -15.24 -23.47 -6.85
CA LEU A 247 -13.99 -22.99 -6.28
C LEU A 247 -12.83 -23.11 -7.27
N ASP A 248 -12.73 -24.23 -7.99
CA ASP A 248 -11.73 -24.44 -9.04
C ASP A 248 -11.90 -23.41 -10.17
N ALA A 249 -13.12 -23.20 -10.65
CA ALA A 249 -13.41 -22.18 -11.67
C ALA A 249 -13.05 -20.76 -11.19
N ARG A 250 -13.30 -20.45 -9.91
CA ARG A 250 -12.90 -19.17 -9.30
C ARG A 250 -11.38 -19.04 -9.18
N LEU A 251 -10.69 -20.11 -8.84
CA LEU A 251 -9.23 -20.16 -8.75
C LEU A 251 -8.61 -19.92 -10.13
N ASP A 252 -9.14 -20.55 -11.18
CA ASP A 252 -8.69 -20.34 -12.56
C ASP A 252 -8.96 -18.91 -13.04
N TYR A 253 -10.11 -18.32 -12.66
CA TYR A 253 -10.37 -16.91 -12.93
C TYR A 253 -9.32 -15.99 -12.29
N LEU A 254 -8.99 -16.23 -11.02
CA LEU A 254 -7.98 -15.43 -10.30
C LEU A 254 -6.57 -15.61 -10.88
N LYS A 255 -6.20 -16.83 -11.31
CA LYS A 255 -4.94 -17.07 -12.03
C LYS A 255 -4.87 -16.28 -13.33
N ASN A 256 -5.94 -16.35 -14.14
CA ASN A 256 -6.01 -15.59 -15.39
C ASN A 256 -5.95 -14.08 -15.16
N GLN A 257 -6.52 -13.58 -14.07
CA GLN A 257 -6.42 -12.18 -13.67
C GLN A 257 -4.98 -11.81 -13.30
N LEU A 258 -4.32 -12.64 -12.48
CA LEU A 258 -2.92 -12.44 -12.10
C LEU A 258 -1.99 -12.43 -13.33
N ASP A 259 -2.21 -13.32 -14.30
CA ASP A 259 -1.41 -13.38 -15.52
C ASP A 259 -1.61 -12.12 -16.39
N ARG A 260 -2.83 -11.58 -16.47
CA ARG A 260 -3.10 -10.30 -17.14
C ARG A 260 -2.42 -9.13 -16.44
N ASP A 261 -2.50 -9.07 -15.11
CA ASP A 261 -1.86 -8.01 -14.34
C ASP A 261 -0.33 -8.08 -14.47
N ASN A 262 0.24 -9.28 -14.48
CA ASN A 262 1.68 -9.50 -14.63
C ASN A 262 2.18 -9.14 -16.05
N THR A 263 1.42 -9.51 -17.10
CA THR A 263 1.74 -9.10 -18.47
C THR A 263 1.62 -7.59 -18.67
N HIS A 264 0.61 -6.95 -18.09
CA HIS A 264 0.47 -5.50 -18.08
C HIS A 264 1.62 -4.80 -17.34
N ALA A 265 2.00 -5.30 -16.15
CA ALA A 265 3.14 -4.80 -15.40
C ALA A 265 4.45 -4.96 -16.18
N SER A 266 4.65 -6.09 -16.86
CA SER A 266 5.82 -6.33 -17.71
C SER A 266 5.88 -5.35 -18.89
N MET A 267 4.76 -5.08 -19.57
CA MET A 267 4.71 -4.08 -20.64
C MET A 267 5.01 -2.68 -20.12
N LYS A 268 4.48 -2.31 -18.96
CA LYS A 268 4.75 -1.01 -18.32
C LYS A 268 6.23 -0.88 -17.93
N SER A 269 6.87 -1.94 -17.43
CA SER A 269 8.31 -1.96 -17.15
C SER A 269 9.12 -1.69 -18.40
N LYS A 270 8.83 -2.41 -19.50
CA LYS A 270 9.50 -2.21 -20.80
C LYS A 270 9.34 -0.78 -21.32
N LEU A 271 8.16 -0.18 -21.18
CA LEU A 271 7.91 1.20 -21.60
C LEU A 271 8.72 2.19 -20.75
N ILE A 272 8.83 1.95 -19.44
CA ILE A 272 9.64 2.79 -18.55
C ILE A 272 11.12 2.65 -18.88
N GLU A 273 11.60 1.43 -19.12
CA GLU A 273 12.99 1.17 -19.53
C GLU A 273 13.33 1.87 -20.87
N GLN A 274 12.44 1.80 -21.86
CA GLN A 274 12.59 2.55 -23.11
C GLN A 274 12.67 4.06 -22.85
N ARG A 275 11.77 4.59 -22.03
CA ARG A 275 11.79 6.02 -21.69
C ARG A 275 13.05 6.43 -20.91
N MET A 276 13.59 5.56 -20.07
CA MET A 276 14.85 5.79 -19.38
C MET A 276 16.00 5.89 -20.39
N HIS A 277 16.06 4.98 -21.37
CA HIS A 277 17.05 5.04 -22.45
C HIS A 277 16.93 6.32 -23.29
N ASP A 278 15.72 6.72 -23.68
CA ASP A 278 15.50 7.96 -24.43
C ASP A 278 15.99 9.20 -23.64
N LEU A 279 15.76 9.22 -22.33
CA LEU A 279 16.23 10.29 -21.46
C LEU A 279 17.75 10.29 -21.26
N GLU A 280 18.38 9.12 -21.21
CA GLU A 280 19.84 8.97 -21.17
C GLU A 280 20.48 9.48 -22.47
N ASP A 281 19.90 9.16 -23.63
CA ASP A 281 20.34 9.68 -24.93
C ASP A 281 20.20 11.21 -25.01
N GLU A 282 19.08 11.77 -24.53
CA GLU A 282 18.89 13.24 -24.44
C GLU A 282 19.89 13.91 -23.48
N GLU A 283 20.19 13.27 -22.36
CA GLU A 283 21.19 13.77 -21.40
C GLU A 283 22.58 13.77 -22.03
N GLN A 284 22.94 12.70 -22.75
CA GLN A 284 24.21 12.61 -23.45
C GLN A 284 24.33 13.69 -24.55
N GLU A 285 23.30 13.90 -25.36
CA GLU A 285 23.30 14.95 -26.40
C GLU A 285 23.47 16.35 -25.79
N LYS A 286 22.81 16.62 -24.65
CA LYS A 286 22.97 17.90 -23.92
C LYS A 286 24.37 18.03 -23.33
N GLN A 287 24.95 16.94 -22.83
CA GLN A 287 26.30 16.93 -22.29
C GLN A 287 27.35 17.17 -23.39
N GLU A 288 27.17 16.57 -24.57
CA GLU A 288 28.00 16.84 -25.74
C GLU A 288 27.92 18.30 -26.18
N LYS A 289 26.71 18.88 -26.25
CA LYS A 289 26.51 20.32 -26.53
C LYS A 289 27.18 21.22 -25.48
N LEU A 290 27.11 20.86 -24.20
CA LEU A 290 27.80 21.60 -23.14
C LEU A 290 29.32 21.52 -23.32
N ASN A 291 29.86 20.33 -23.58
CA ASN A 291 31.30 20.15 -23.82
C ASN A 291 31.77 20.93 -25.06
N GLU A 292 30.97 20.98 -26.13
CA GLU A 292 31.24 21.80 -27.31
C GLU A 292 31.26 23.29 -26.98
N LEU A 293 30.25 23.78 -26.25
CA LEU A 293 30.18 25.18 -25.81
C LEU A 293 31.34 25.54 -24.88
N GLU A 294 31.70 24.67 -23.94
CA GLU A 294 32.88 24.83 -23.09
C GLU A 294 34.17 24.88 -23.91
N GLY A 295 34.28 24.03 -24.94
CA GLY A 295 35.40 24.05 -25.87
C GLY A 295 35.49 25.34 -26.69
N VAL A 296 34.35 25.87 -27.16
CA VAL A 296 34.29 27.15 -27.89
C VAL A 296 34.60 28.33 -26.96
N LEU A 297 34.03 28.34 -25.76
CA LEU A 297 34.27 29.36 -24.75
C LEU A 297 35.75 29.37 -24.34
N GLY A 298 36.33 28.20 -24.07
CA GLY A 298 37.76 28.06 -23.76
C GLY A 298 38.65 28.59 -24.87
N LYS A 299 38.36 28.26 -26.14
CA LYS A 299 39.08 28.81 -27.30
C LYS A 299 38.94 30.33 -27.39
N ASN A 300 37.75 30.88 -27.13
CA ASN A 300 37.51 32.32 -27.16
C ASN A 300 38.25 33.04 -26.02
N ILE A 301 38.24 32.50 -24.80
CA ILE A 301 38.98 33.05 -23.65
C ILE A 301 40.47 33.11 -23.99
N VAL A 302 41.05 32.01 -24.47
CA VAL A 302 42.48 31.97 -24.86
C VAL A 302 42.79 32.98 -25.98
N ARG A 303 41.91 33.13 -26.97
CA ARG A 303 42.07 34.14 -28.03
C ARG A 303 42.01 35.56 -27.45
N THR A 304 41.03 35.88 -26.62
CA THR A 304 40.90 37.21 -26.00
C THR A 304 42.08 37.52 -25.10
N GLU A 305 42.56 36.54 -24.33
CA GLU A 305 43.74 36.70 -23.47
C GLU A 305 45.01 36.92 -24.29
N ALA A 306 45.17 36.22 -25.42
CA ALA A 306 46.27 36.44 -26.35
C ALA A 306 46.22 37.85 -26.97
N TYR A 307 45.03 38.34 -27.34
CA TYR A 307 44.85 39.72 -27.83
C TYR A 307 45.20 40.75 -26.75
N ILE A 308 44.72 40.57 -25.51
CA ILE A 308 45.04 41.46 -24.39
C ILE A 308 46.54 41.49 -24.14
N ARG A 309 47.23 40.34 -24.14
CA ARG A 309 48.70 40.30 -23.97
C ARG A 309 49.45 41.02 -25.09
N LEU A 310 48.99 40.91 -26.33
CA LEU A 310 49.58 41.65 -27.45
C LEU A 310 49.40 43.16 -27.27
N GLU A 311 48.21 43.61 -26.87
CA GLU A 311 47.95 45.02 -26.57
C GLU A 311 48.79 45.53 -25.39
N GLU A 312 48.95 44.73 -24.33
CA GLU A 312 49.81 45.04 -23.19
C GLU A 312 51.28 45.13 -23.60
N ASP A 313 51.77 44.18 -24.40
CA ASP A 313 53.14 44.18 -24.93
C ASP A 313 53.40 45.38 -25.86
N GLU A 314 52.42 45.77 -26.69
CA GLU A 314 52.50 46.99 -27.52
C GLU A 314 52.47 48.26 -26.67
N ALA A 315 51.63 48.33 -25.65
CA ALA A 315 51.57 49.46 -24.71
C ALA A 315 52.89 49.62 -23.93
N ILE A 316 53.52 48.51 -23.54
CA ILE A 316 54.85 48.50 -22.91
C ILE A 316 55.94 48.95 -23.91
N ARG A 317 55.83 48.60 -25.20
CA ARG A 317 56.77 49.07 -26.23
C ARG A 317 56.61 50.56 -26.58
N MET A 318 55.41 51.10 -26.49
CA MET A 318 55.10 52.51 -26.73
C MET A 318 55.48 53.42 -25.54
N THR A 319 55.65 52.86 -24.34
CA THR A 319 56.05 53.60 -23.14
C THR A 319 57.57 53.60 -22.98
N LYS A 320 58.24 54.63 -23.51
CA LYS A 320 59.67 54.87 -23.22
C LYS A 320 59.87 55.20 -21.72
N PRO A 321 60.94 54.71 -21.08
CA PRO A 321 61.27 55.09 -19.71
C PRO A 321 61.77 56.53 -19.68
N SER A 322 60.89 57.45 -19.30
CA SER A 322 61.23 58.84 -19.01
C SER A 322 61.65 58.97 -17.55
N VAL A 323 62.96 59.02 -17.32
CA VAL A 323 63.55 59.49 -16.05
C VAL A 323 63.50 61.01 -16.02
N LYS A 324 62.73 61.61 -15.09
CA LYS A 324 63.09 62.77 -14.24
C LYS A 324 61.91 63.32 -13.41
N GLU A 325 62.17 63.32 -12.10
CA GLU A 325 61.90 64.31 -11.03
C GLU A 325 60.71 65.30 -11.09
N ASP A 326 59.98 65.27 -9.96
CA ASP A 326 59.44 66.38 -9.15
C ASP A 326 58.69 67.54 -9.82
N THR A 327 57.38 67.60 -9.58
CA THR A 327 56.73 68.57 -8.66
C THR A 327 55.23 68.75 -8.96
N LYS A 328 54.48 69.07 -7.89
CA LYS A 328 53.18 69.79 -7.83
C LYS A 328 51.87 69.03 -8.11
N LYS A 329 51.19 68.76 -6.98
CA LYS A 329 49.79 69.08 -6.66
C LYS A 329 48.85 69.31 -7.85
N THR A 330 47.98 68.35 -8.13
CA THR A 330 46.69 68.57 -8.80
C THR A 330 45.65 67.52 -8.34
N THR A 331 44.70 68.01 -7.55
CA THR A 331 43.27 67.65 -7.55
C THR A 331 42.88 66.20 -7.85
N THR A 332 42.53 65.48 -6.79
CA THR A 332 41.65 64.31 -6.78
C THR A 332 40.35 64.59 -7.53
N ARG A 333 40.26 64.18 -8.79
CA ARG A 333 38.98 63.95 -9.47
C ARG A 333 38.51 62.55 -9.09
N HIS A 334 37.53 62.48 -8.20
CA HIS A 334 36.69 61.31 -8.02
C HIS A 334 36.12 60.91 -9.39
N LYS A 335 36.59 59.79 -9.93
CA LYS A 335 35.81 59.03 -10.90
C LYS A 335 34.63 58.51 -10.09
N GLU A 336 33.47 59.13 -10.27
CA GLU A 336 32.19 58.52 -9.94
C GLU A 336 32.18 57.19 -10.69
N SER A 337 32.47 56.10 -9.99
CA SER A 337 31.99 54.80 -10.42
C SER A 337 30.49 54.96 -10.53
N ASP A 338 29.94 54.79 -11.73
CA ASP A 338 28.50 54.62 -11.91
C ASP A 338 28.06 53.62 -10.85
N GLY A 339 27.44 54.18 -9.80
CA GLY A 339 26.97 53.40 -8.69
C GLY A 339 26.03 52.40 -9.32
N TRP A 340 26.37 51.12 -9.22
CA TRP A 340 25.40 50.06 -9.40
C TRP A 340 24.32 50.37 -8.39
N SER A 341 23.30 51.10 -8.86
CA SER A 341 22.50 51.91 -7.98
C SER A 341 21.82 50.92 -7.04
N SER A 342 21.81 51.22 -5.74
CA SER A 342 21.08 50.40 -4.78
C SER A 342 19.61 50.24 -5.18
N ARG A 343 19.09 51.15 -6.04
CA ARG A 343 17.80 51.02 -6.73
C ARG A 343 17.73 49.87 -7.74
N THR A 344 18.80 49.56 -8.47
CA THR A 344 18.83 48.42 -9.41
C THR A 344 18.97 47.10 -8.67
N ALA A 345 19.78 47.04 -7.59
CA ALA A 345 19.90 45.85 -6.76
C ALA A 345 18.59 45.55 -6.00
N ALA A 346 17.98 46.57 -5.36
CA ALA A 346 16.69 46.42 -4.70
C ALA A 346 15.56 46.07 -5.68
N GLY A 347 15.57 46.64 -6.91
CA GLY A 347 14.61 46.29 -7.94
C GLY A 347 14.75 44.85 -8.46
N ILE A 348 15.98 44.33 -8.53
CA ILE A 348 16.25 42.93 -8.89
C ILE A 348 15.80 42.00 -7.75
N GLU A 349 16.08 42.34 -6.49
CA GLU A 349 15.63 41.58 -5.32
C GLU A 349 14.10 41.58 -5.19
N GLU A 350 13.44 42.72 -5.43
CA GLU A 350 11.99 42.83 -5.42
C GLU A 350 11.35 42.04 -6.57
N GLN A 351 11.92 42.09 -7.77
CA GLN A 351 11.47 41.25 -8.89
C GLN A 351 11.70 39.76 -8.63
N ALA A 352 12.82 39.38 -8.00
CA ALA A 352 13.11 38.00 -7.62
C ALA A 352 12.15 37.50 -6.54
N ALA A 353 11.85 38.32 -5.53
CA ALA A 353 10.87 38.04 -4.49
C ALA A 353 9.47 37.88 -5.07
N LYS A 354 9.07 38.78 -6.00
CA LYS A 354 7.78 38.71 -6.68
C LYS A 354 7.64 37.43 -7.53
N ARG A 355 8.68 37.05 -8.27
CA ARG A 355 8.72 35.78 -9.03
C ARG A 355 8.62 34.55 -8.12
N LEU A 356 9.24 34.56 -6.94
CA LEU A 356 9.14 33.48 -5.96
C LEU A 356 7.72 33.34 -5.39
N VAL A 357 7.08 34.46 -5.09
CA VAL A 357 5.68 34.48 -4.60
C VAL A 357 4.72 34.04 -5.70
N ASP A 358 4.90 34.51 -6.93
CA ASP A 358 4.07 34.12 -8.07
C ASP A 358 4.24 32.62 -8.43
N ALA A 359 5.47 32.10 -8.36
CA ALA A 359 5.73 30.66 -8.52
C ALA A 359 5.08 29.83 -7.41
N GLY A 360 5.13 30.31 -6.16
CA GLY A 360 4.43 29.69 -5.03
C GLY A 360 2.91 29.66 -5.24
N ARG A 361 2.33 30.76 -5.71
CA ARG A 361 0.90 30.86 -6.05
C ARG A 361 0.53 29.91 -7.19
N ALA A 362 1.32 29.85 -8.25
CA ALA A 362 1.11 28.94 -9.37
C ALA A 362 1.09 27.46 -8.94
N VAL A 363 2.01 27.05 -8.05
CA VAL A 363 2.02 25.69 -7.49
C VAL A 363 0.77 25.42 -6.65
N THR A 364 0.33 26.38 -5.84
CA THR A 364 -0.91 26.22 -5.04
C THR A 364 -2.17 26.18 -5.90
N ASP A 365 -2.23 26.96 -6.99
CA ASP A 365 -3.34 26.98 -7.92
C ASP A 365 -3.38 25.71 -8.78
N GLU A 366 -2.22 25.19 -9.20
CA GLU A 366 -2.13 23.91 -9.90
C GLU A 366 -2.58 22.75 -9.00
N LYS A 367 -2.19 22.78 -7.72
CA LYS A 367 -2.68 21.81 -6.72
C LYS A 367 -4.19 21.92 -6.49
N ARG A 368 -4.77 23.13 -6.59
CA ARG A 368 -6.23 23.32 -6.54
C ARG A 368 -6.92 22.83 -7.81
N ARG A 369 -6.32 23.01 -8.99
CA ARG A 369 -6.82 22.49 -10.28
C ARG A 369 -6.83 20.96 -10.31
N MET A 370 -5.75 20.33 -9.85
CA MET A 370 -5.68 18.86 -9.71
C MET A 370 -6.78 18.34 -8.78
N ARG A 371 -6.98 18.98 -7.62
CA ARG A 371 -8.10 18.63 -6.71
C ARG A 371 -9.49 18.88 -7.30
N ARG A 372 -9.64 19.80 -8.25
CA ARG A 372 -10.91 20.01 -8.98
C ARG A 372 -11.13 18.91 -10.03
N ARG A 373 -10.09 18.55 -10.78
CA ARG A 373 -10.12 17.42 -11.73
C ARG A 373 -10.44 16.09 -11.02
N GLU A 374 -9.84 15.84 -9.85
CA GLU A 374 -10.17 14.65 -9.04
C GLU A 374 -11.60 14.64 -8.48
N ARG A 375 -12.27 15.80 -8.40
CA ARG A 375 -13.63 15.95 -7.89
C ARG A 375 -14.70 16.00 -8.98
N GLU A 376 -14.30 16.15 -10.24
CA GLU A 376 -15.18 15.99 -11.39
C GLU A 376 -14.98 14.57 -11.93
N PRO A 377 -15.71 13.55 -11.41
CA PRO A 377 -15.74 12.25 -12.07
C PRO A 377 -16.23 12.44 -13.50
N ASP A 378 -15.50 11.87 -14.45
CA ASP A 378 -15.72 11.90 -15.89
C ASP A 378 -17.21 11.98 -16.26
N ARG A 379 -17.68 13.19 -16.58
CA ARG A 379 -19.00 13.39 -17.19
C ARG A 379 -19.00 13.14 -18.69
N GLU A 380 -17.86 12.77 -19.29
CA GLU A 380 -17.74 12.61 -20.74
C GLU A 380 -17.88 11.16 -21.24
N THR A 381 -18.03 10.14 -20.37
CA THR A 381 -18.18 8.73 -20.81
C THR A 381 -19.61 8.18 -20.86
N THR A 382 -20.65 9.03 -20.75
CA THR A 382 -22.06 8.59 -20.92
C THR A 382 -22.73 9.06 -22.22
N LEU A 383 -21.94 9.48 -23.21
CA LEU A 383 -22.45 9.92 -24.52
C LEU A 383 -22.00 9.00 -25.67
N PHE A 384 -22.00 7.68 -25.46
CA PHE A 384 -21.99 6.69 -26.54
C PHE A 384 -22.76 5.43 -26.09
N GLY A 385 -24.09 5.50 -26.23
CA GLY A 385 -25.00 4.42 -25.85
C GLY A 385 -26.32 4.44 -26.61
N GLU A 386 -26.33 4.91 -27.86
CA GLU A 386 -27.45 4.73 -28.79
C GLU A 386 -26.92 4.47 -30.21
N THR A 387 -26.27 3.32 -30.41
CA THR A 387 -26.20 2.72 -31.74
C THR A 387 -27.05 1.46 -31.74
N ARG A 388 -28.32 1.65 -32.06
CA ARG A 388 -29.06 0.88 -33.08
C ARG A 388 -28.58 -0.56 -33.25
N ASP A 389 -29.18 -1.47 -32.49
CA ASP A 389 -29.34 -2.86 -32.89
C ASP A 389 -30.25 -2.90 -34.14
N LYS A 390 -29.62 -2.95 -35.31
CA LYS A 390 -30.25 -3.43 -36.54
C LYS A 390 -29.36 -4.54 -37.10
N ASP A 391 -30.03 -5.64 -37.42
CA ASP A 391 -29.58 -6.69 -38.35
C ASP A 391 -28.62 -7.77 -37.84
N TYR A 392 -29.11 -8.67 -36.98
CA TYR A 392 -28.71 -10.08 -37.01
C TYR A 392 -29.87 -11.01 -36.59
N PRO A 393 -30.65 -11.57 -37.54
CA PRO A 393 -31.74 -12.50 -37.23
C PRO A 393 -31.28 -13.93 -36.90
N GLU A 394 -30.04 -14.30 -37.20
CA GLU A 394 -29.60 -15.71 -37.16
C GLU A 394 -29.17 -16.23 -35.77
N MET A 395 -28.86 -15.37 -34.81
CA MET A 395 -28.43 -15.81 -33.47
C MET A 395 -29.61 -16.08 -32.51
N ARG A 396 -30.85 -15.80 -32.94
CA ARG A 396 -32.07 -15.98 -32.11
C ARG A 396 -32.69 -17.38 -32.22
N THR A 397 -32.27 -18.19 -33.20
CA THR A 397 -32.75 -19.57 -33.36
C THR A 397 -31.95 -20.59 -32.57
N MET A 398 -30.66 -20.34 -32.31
CA MET A 398 -29.81 -21.20 -31.45
C MET A 398 -30.28 -21.18 -29.99
N ARG A 399 -30.64 -20.01 -29.45
CA ARG A 399 -31.18 -19.90 -28.07
C ARG A 399 -32.56 -20.53 -27.87
N ARG A 400 -33.34 -20.74 -28.95
CA ARG A 400 -34.66 -21.39 -28.90
C ARG A 400 -34.61 -22.90 -29.03
N LEU A 401 -33.51 -23.48 -29.48
CA LEU A 401 -33.35 -24.93 -29.53
C LEU A 401 -33.03 -25.48 -28.12
N ASP A 402 -32.23 -24.77 -27.32
CA ASP A 402 -31.86 -25.22 -25.97
C ASP A 402 -33.02 -25.11 -24.95
N GLU A 403 -33.91 -24.12 -25.08
CA GLU A 403 -35.07 -24.00 -24.18
C GLU A 403 -36.14 -25.08 -24.47
N LYS A 404 -36.24 -25.59 -25.71
CA LYS A 404 -37.18 -26.67 -26.04
C LYS A 404 -36.70 -28.04 -25.57
N THR A 405 -35.39 -28.29 -25.53
CA THR A 405 -34.82 -29.52 -24.93
C THR A 405 -34.93 -29.51 -23.40
N VAL A 406 -34.84 -28.33 -22.76
CA VAL A 406 -35.06 -28.21 -21.31
C VAL A 406 -36.54 -28.33 -20.93
N GLN A 407 -37.48 -27.84 -21.75
CA GLN A 407 -38.91 -28.01 -21.45
C GLN A 407 -39.47 -29.41 -21.78
N GLN A 408 -38.87 -30.18 -22.69
CA GLN A 408 -39.27 -31.57 -22.93
C GLN A 408 -38.76 -32.56 -21.87
N THR A 409 -37.80 -32.19 -21.03
CA THR A 409 -37.28 -33.07 -19.96
C THR A 409 -38.03 -32.89 -18.64
N THR A 410 -38.84 -31.84 -18.47
CA THR A 410 -39.61 -31.60 -17.25
C THR A 410 -41.08 -32.04 -17.29
N THR A 411 -41.63 -32.44 -18.44
CA THR A 411 -43.06 -32.83 -18.58
C THR A 411 -43.32 -34.33 -18.81
N THR A 412 -42.34 -35.19 -18.59
CA THR A 412 -42.50 -36.66 -18.74
C THR A 412 -41.93 -37.42 -17.55
N ILE A 413 -42.33 -37.03 -16.33
CA ILE A 413 -42.17 -37.84 -15.12
C ILE A 413 -43.54 -38.02 -14.45
N HIS A 414 -44.50 -38.53 -15.22
CA HIS A 414 -45.65 -39.25 -14.69
C HIS A 414 -45.77 -40.57 -15.45
N GLU A 415 -45.98 -41.63 -14.66
CA GLU A 415 -46.27 -43.01 -15.07
C GLU A 415 -45.14 -43.85 -15.70
N ARG A 416 -44.29 -44.43 -14.83
CA ARG A 416 -43.83 -45.82 -15.03
C ARG A 416 -43.92 -46.59 -13.71
N ARG A 417 -45.08 -47.20 -13.46
CA ARG A 417 -45.20 -48.31 -12.50
C ARG A 417 -44.40 -49.50 -13.04
N PRO A 418 -43.56 -50.16 -12.24
CA PRO A 418 -42.91 -51.40 -12.65
C PRO A 418 -43.96 -52.54 -12.78
N PRO A 419 -43.81 -53.46 -13.74
CA PRO A 419 -44.74 -54.57 -13.91
C PRO A 419 -44.65 -55.53 -12.73
N ARG A 420 -45.81 -55.93 -12.19
CA ARG A 420 -45.93 -56.99 -11.18
C ARG A 420 -45.33 -58.30 -11.71
N PRO A 421 -44.55 -59.05 -10.91
CA PRO A 421 -44.13 -60.38 -11.28
C PRO A 421 -45.34 -61.31 -11.37
N ARG A 422 -45.53 -61.93 -12.55
CA ARG A 422 -46.50 -63.02 -12.76
C ARG A 422 -46.14 -64.19 -11.86
N LYS A 423 -47.05 -64.57 -10.95
CA LYS A 423 -47.04 -65.89 -10.30
C LYS A 423 -47.04 -66.98 -11.38
N LYS A 424 -45.92 -67.67 -11.56
CA LYS A 424 -45.90 -68.98 -12.20
C LYS A 424 -46.44 -69.98 -11.18
N GLY A 425 -47.71 -70.31 -11.30
CA GLY A 425 -48.19 -71.61 -10.86
C GLY A 425 -47.60 -72.66 -11.80
N ALA A 426 -46.87 -73.61 -11.24
CA ALA A 426 -46.54 -74.87 -11.90
C ALA A 426 -46.62 -75.96 -10.83
N CYS A 427 -47.68 -76.75 -10.97
CA CYS A 427 -47.88 -78.05 -10.36
C CYS A 427 -46.83 -79.05 -10.87
N GLY A 428 -46.60 -80.10 -10.10
CA GLY A 428 -45.77 -81.26 -10.45
C GLY A 428 -44.75 -81.49 -9.34
N GLY A 429 -44.89 -82.47 -8.45
CA GLY A 429 -45.23 -83.86 -8.73
C GLY A 429 -44.02 -84.67 -8.25
N GLY A 430 -44.00 -85.00 -6.95
CA GLY A 430 -42.96 -85.82 -6.34
C GLY A 430 -43.58 -87.14 -5.91
N CYS A 431 -43.25 -88.20 -6.64
CA CYS A 431 -43.33 -89.57 -6.16
C CYS A 431 -42.24 -89.80 -5.11
N GLY A 432 -42.59 -90.54 -4.06
CA GLY A 432 -41.75 -90.97 -2.96
C GLY A 432 -42.63 -91.55 -1.87
#